data_AF-T1ZC61-F1
#
_entry.id   AF-T1ZC61-F1
#
_cell.length_a   1.000
_cell.length_b   1.000
_cell.length_c   1.000
_cell.angle_alpha   90.00
_cell.angle_beta   90.00
_cell.angle_gamma   90.00
#
_symmetry.space_group_name_H-M   'P 1'
#
loop_
_entity.id
_entity.type
_entity.pdbx_description
1 polymer ?
#
loop_
_entity_poly.entity_id
_entity_poly.type
_entity_poly.pdbx_seq_one_letter_code
_entity_poly.pdbx_strand_id
1 'polypeptide(L)'
;MKQYVARLEKDFSLIEHGFKEEEQRALTDYKSNDGEYIKKLAFLAYQSDVYQVRMYAVFLFGYLSKDKEILIFMRDEVSKDNDWRVQEVLAKAFDEFCKKIGYKKALPIIDEWLKGSNLHNEESCYRRVKNMDK
;
A
#
# COMPACT_ATOMS: atom_id res chain seq x y z
N MET A 1 20.62 0.54 -1.75
CA MET A 1 19.27 0.21 -1.26
C MET A 1 19.23 -0.11 0.23
N LYS A 2 19.96 -1.11 0.75
CA LYS A 2 20.00 -1.42 2.20
C LYS A 2 20.31 -0.22 3.11
N GLN A 3 21.34 0.57 2.77
CA GLN A 3 21.66 1.81 3.48
C GLN A 3 20.56 2.87 3.42
N TYR A 4 19.71 2.85 2.39
CA TYR A 4 18.57 3.76 2.30
C TYR A 4 17.45 3.31 3.23
N VAL A 5 17.12 2.02 3.22
CA VAL A 5 16.16 1.44 4.18
C VAL A 5 16.59 1.69 5.63
N ALA A 6 17.87 1.49 5.95
CA ALA A 6 18.38 1.80 7.30
C ALA A 6 18.24 3.28 7.68
N ARG A 7 18.29 4.20 6.71
CA ARG A 7 17.99 5.62 6.96
C ARG A 7 16.50 5.84 7.19
N LEU A 8 15.63 5.21 6.39
CA LEU A 8 14.18 5.26 6.62
C LEU A 8 13.81 4.71 8.00
N GLU A 9 14.42 3.61 8.44
CA GLU A 9 14.23 3.04 9.78
C GLU A 9 14.57 4.05 10.87
N LYS A 10 15.72 4.71 10.75
CA LYS A 10 16.13 5.76 11.69
C LYS A 10 15.16 6.94 11.67
N ASP A 11 14.83 7.45 10.49
CA ASP A 11 14.03 8.67 10.34
C ASP A 11 12.58 8.44 10.77
N PHE A 12 11.98 7.31 10.37
CA PHE A 12 10.57 7.01 10.63
C PHE A 12 10.29 6.40 12.00
N SER A 13 11.28 5.80 12.67
CA SER A 13 11.11 5.29 14.03
C SER A 13 10.66 6.36 15.04
N LEU A 14 10.89 7.64 14.71
CA LEU A 14 10.49 8.79 15.52
C LEU A 14 9.04 9.24 15.30
N ILE A 15 8.35 8.69 14.29
CA ILE A 15 6.97 9.04 13.96
C ILE A 15 6.03 8.19 14.80
N GLU A 16 5.31 8.83 15.72
CA GLU A 16 4.36 8.15 16.62
C GLU A 16 2.93 8.09 16.06
N HIS A 17 2.57 9.05 15.20
CA HIS A 17 1.19 9.27 14.77
C HIS A 17 1.07 9.64 13.28
N GLY A 18 0.00 9.16 12.66
CA GLY A 18 -0.30 9.44 11.26
C GLY A 18 0.46 8.55 10.28
N PHE A 19 0.40 8.93 9.01
CA PHE A 19 1.00 8.18 7.89
C PHE A 19 1.52 9.11 6.76
N LYS A 20 1.42 10.43 6.96
CA LYS A 20 1.63 11.42 5.88
C LYS A 20 3.10 11.52 5.49
N GLU A 21 4.03 11.37 6.42
CA GLU A 21 5.45 11.48 6.12
C GLU A 21 5.93 10.28 5.30
N GLU A 22 5.47 9.09 5.65
CA GLU A 22 5.69 7.84 4.92
C GLU A 22 5.09 7.92 3.51
N GLU A 23 3.84 8.41 3.40
CA GLU A 23 3.16 8.61 2.12
C GLU A 23 3.91 9.60 1.23
N GLN A 24 4.29 10.77 1.76
CA GLN A 24 5.01 11.80 0.99
C GLN A 24 6.39 11.31 0.54
N ARG A 25 7.11 10.58 1.40
CA ARG A 25 8.40 9.99 1.04
C ARG A 25 8.23 8.94 -0.06
N ALA A 26 7.26 8.02 0.08
CA ALA A 26 6.97 7.00 -0.91
C ALA A 26 6.61 7.62 -2.27
N LEU A 27 5.76 8.65 -2.27
CA LEU A 27 5.37 9.33 -3.49
C LEU A 27 6.55 10.03 -4.17
N THR A 28 7.42 10.66 -3.39
CA THR A 28 8.63 11.33 -3.89
C THR A 28 9.58 10.33 -4.53
N ASP A 29 9.84 9.20 -3.86
CA ASP A 29 10.74 8.17 -4.38
C ASP A 29 10.16 7.52 -5.64
N TYR A 30 8.87 7.18 -5.64
CA TYR A 30 8.17 6.62 -6.80
C TYR A 30 8.25 7.53 -8.03
N LYS A 31 8.15 8.85 -7.86
CA LYS A 31 8.23 9.82 -8.97
C LYS A 31 9.66 10.09 -9.45
N SER A 32 10.66 9.87 -8.60
CA SER A 32 12.05 10.26 -8.87
C SER A 32 12.94 9.12 -9.37
N ASN A 33 12.42 7.90 -9.40
CA ASN A 33 13.18 6.71 -9.81
C ASN A 33 12.34 5.85 -10.77
N ASP A 34 12.99 4.92 -11.46
CA ASP A 34 12.30 3.98 -12.34
C ASP A 34 11.50 2.91 -11.57
N GLY A 35 10.53 2.30 -12.25
CA GLY A 35 9.61 1.35 -11.63
C GLY A 35 10.29 0.06 -11.16
N GLU A 36 11.36 -0.41 -11.80
CA GLU A 36 12.07 -1.63 -11.41
C GLU A 36 12.86 -1.40 -10.12
N TYR A 37 13.56 -0.27 -10.03
CA TYR A 37 14.22 0.14 -8.79
C TYR A 37 13.22 0.27 -7.63
N ILE A 38 12.08 0.92 -7.86
CA ILE A 38 11.06 1.14 -6.83
C ILE A 38 10.39 -0.17 -6.41
N LYS A 39 10.16 -1.10 -7.34
CA LYS A 39 9.66 -2.45 -7.01
C LYS A 39 10.61 -3.18 -6.07
N LYS A 40 11.91 -3.18 -6.37
CA LYS A 40 12.94 -3.80 -5.50
C LYS A 40 13.02 -3.11 -4.13
N LEU A 41 12.91 -1.78 -4.10
CA LEU A 41 12.92 -1.01 -2.87
C LEU A 41 11.71 -1.31 -1.98
N ALA A 42 10.51 -1.37 -2.56
CA ALA A 42 9.28 -1.67 -1.83
C ALA A 42 9.36 -3.04 -1.17
N PHE A 43 9.78 -4.08 -1.90
CA PHE A 43 9.97 -5.41 -1.32
C PHE A 43 11.02 -5.42 -0.20
N LEU A 44 12.16 -4.75 -0.39
CA LEU A 44 13.20 -4.70 0.65
C LEU A 44 12.73 -3.96 1.90
N ALA A 45 12.06 -2.82 1.75
CA ALA A 45 11.55 -2.02 2.86
C ALA A 45 10.44 -2.75 3.63
N TYR A 46 9.60 -3.54 2.94
CA TYR A 46 8.54 -4.31 3.59
C TYR A 46 9.06 -5.40 4.54
N GLN A 47 10.32 -5.84 4.39
CA GLN A 47 10.95 -6.79 5.31
C GLN A 47 11.47 -6.14 6.61
N SER A 48 11.28 -4.83 6.81
CA SER A 48 11.74 -4.14 8.01
C SER A 48 10.88 -4.47 9.24
N ASP A 49 11.53 -4.60 10.40
CA ASP A 49 10.85 -4.72 11.69
C ASP A 49 10.14 -3.41 12.10
N VAL A 50 10.56 -2.27 11.53
CA VAL A 50 9.97 -0.95 11.79
C VAL A 50 8.67 -0.80 11.00
N TYR A 51 7.52 -0.78 11.69
CA TYR A 51 6.22 -0.76 11.04
C TYR A 51 6.01 0.48 10.15
N GLN A 52 6.59 1.64 10.50
CA GLN A 52 6.53 2.85 9.68
C GLN A 52 7.24 2.65 8.33
N VAL A 53 8.34 1.90 8.29
CA VAL A 53 9.03 1.55 7.04
C VAL A 53 8.20 0.57 6.21
N ARG A 54 7.49 -0.36 6.87
CA ARG A 54 6.51 -1.22 6.18
C ARG A 54 5.34 -0.40 5.62
N MET A 55 4.81 0.58 6.35
CA MET A 55 3.79 1.51 5.84
C MET A 55 4.27 2.24 4.58
N TYR A 56 5.49 2.79 4.60
CA TYR A 56 6.14 3.37 3.42
C TYR A 56 6.18 2.39 2.23
N ALA A 57 6.57 1.13 2.48
CA ALA A 57 6.60 0.11 1.45
C ALA A 57 5.20 -0.19 0.87
N VAL A 58 4.17 -0.22 1.70
CA VAL A 58 2.79 -0.46 1.25
C VAL A 58 2.25 0.71 0.41
N PHE A 59 2.63 1.96 0.70
CA PHE A 59 2.35 3.07 -0.21
C PHE A 59 3.02 2.89 -1.58
N LEU A 60 4.28 2.46 -1.62
CA LEU A 60 4.95 2.14 -2.88
C LEU A 60 4.23 1.02 -3.64
N PHE A 61 3.77 -0.04 -2.97
CA PHE A 61 2.96 -1.08 -3.60
C PHE A 61 1.67 -0.52 -4.19
N GLY A 62 0.97 0.36 -3.46
CA GLY A 62 -0.20 1.08 -3.98
C GLY A 62 0.12 1.85 -5.26
N TYR A 63 1.28 2.50 -5.35
CA TYR A 63 1.69 3.19 -6.57
C TYR A 63 2.10 2.24 -7.70
N LEU A 64 2.65 1.08 -7.40
CA LEU A 64 3.05 0.06 -8.39
C LEU A 64 1.92 -0.90 -8.78
N SER A 65 0.76 -0.82 -8.13
CA SER A 65 -0.36 -1.79 -8.19
C SER A 65 -0.99 -2.08 -9.56
N LYS A 66 -0.58 -1.38 -10.63
CA LYS A 66 -0.90 -1.80 -12.01
C LYS A 66 -0.20 -3.12 -12.38
N ASP A 67 0.92 -3.41 -11.73
CA ASP A 67 1.58 -4.71 -11.78
C ASP A 67 0.77 -5.74 -10.97
N LYS A 68 0.30 -6.78 -11.65
CA LYS A 68 -0.53 -7.84 -11.05
C LYS A 68 0.21 -8.59 -9.94
N GLU A 69 1.52 -8.78 -10.05
CA GLU A 69 2.30 -9.45 -9.00
C GLU A 69 2.28 -8.64 -7.71
N ILE A 70 2.36 -7.31 -7.81
CA ILE A 70 2.30 -6.40 -6.67
C ILE A 70 0.92 -6.42 -6.03
N LEU A 71 -0.14 -6.40 -6.86
CA LEU A 71 -1.50 -6.47 -6.36
C LEU A 71 -1.78 -7.78 -5.61
N ILE A 72 -1.31 -8.92 -6.16
CA ILE A 72 -1.40 -10.23 -5.50
C ILE A 72 -0.61 -10.22 -4.19
N PHE A 73 0.60 -9.66 -4.17
CA PHE A 73 1.39 -9.55 -2.94
C PHE A 73 0.70 -8.71 -1.86
N MET A 74 0.07 -7.59 -2.24
CA MET A 74 -0.74 -6.79 -1.32
C MET A 74 -1.90 -7.61 -0.73
N ARG A 75 -2.58 -8.41 -1.57
CA ARG A 75 -3.70 -9.25 -1.16
C ARG A 75 -3.28 -10.41 -0.25
N ASP A 76 -2.22 -11.12 -0.62
CA ASP A 76 -1.89 -12.42 0.00
C ASP A 76 -0.86 -12.30 1.10
N GLU A 77 0.05 -11.32 1.04
CA GLU A 77 1.15 -11.20 2.00
C GLU A 77 0.97 -9.98 2.91
N VAL A 78 0.67 -8.80 2.35
CA VAL A 78 0.50 -7.58 3.18
C VAL A 78 -0.74 -7.67 4.08
N SER A 79 -1.80 -8.34 3.64
CA SER A 79 -3.00 -8.58 4.45
C SER A 79 -2.75 -9.40 5.72
N LYS A 80 -1.59 -10.06 5.83
CA LYS A 80 -1.15 -10.83 6.99
C LYS A 80 -0.32 -10.02 7.99
N ASP A 81 -0.01 -8.75 7.71
CA ASP A 81 0.77 -7.91 8.64
C ASP A 81 0.02 -7.76 9.97
N ASN A 82 0.73 -7.98 11.08
CA ASN A 82 0.14 -7.93 12.41
C ASN A 82 -0.06 -6.49 12.93
N ASP A 83 0.55 -5.48 12.30
CA ASP A 83 0.38 -4.09 12.71
C ASP A 83 -0.86 -3.47 12.06
N TRP A 84 -1.82 -3.07 12.89
CA TRP A 84 -3.08 -2.48 12.44
C TRP A 84 -2.89 -1.20 11.62
N ARG A 85 -1.81 -0.43 11.83
CA ARG A 85 -1.50 0.78 11.05
C ARG A 85 -1.04 0.43 9.64
N VAL A 86 -0.31 -0.68 9.49
CA VAL A 86 0.03 -1.21 8.16
C VAL A 86 -1.23 -1.66 7.45
N GLN A 87 -2.19 -2.29 8.15
CA GLN A 87 -3.50 -2.66 7.57
C GLN A 87 -4.32 -1.43 7.12
N GLU A 88 -4.26 -0.31 7.85
CA GLU A 88 -4.88 0.95 7.40
C GLU A 88 -4.23 1.48 6.11
N VAL A 89 -2.91 1.37 5.99
CA VAL A 89 -2.19 1.80 4.79
C VAL A 89 -2.46 0.85 3.62
N LEU A 90 -2.63 -0.46 3.86
CA LEU A 90 -3.07 -1.42 2.83
C LEU A 90 -4.42 -0.99 2.22
N ALA A 91 -5.36 -0.55 3.05
CA ALA A 91 -6.65 -0.03 2.56
C ALA A 91 -6.47 1.18 1.62
N LYS A 92 -5.54 2.09 1.96
CA LYS A 92 -5.23 3.27 1.13
C LYS A 92 -4.53 2.88 -0.16
N ALA A 93 -3.63 1.90 -0.12
CA ALA A 93 -2.93 1.39 -1.29
C ALA A 93 -3.89 0.70 -2.26
N PHE A 94 -4.87 -0.05 -1.74
CA PHE A 94 -5.93 -0.66 -2.55
C PHE A 94 -6.89 0.40 -3.14
N ASP A 95 -7.24 1.44 -2.38
CA ASP A 95 -8.00 2.59 -2.89
C ASP A 95 -7.24 3.30 -4.03
N GLU A 96 -5.92 3.45 -3.91
CA GLU A 96 -5.05 4.01 -4.95
C GLU A 96 -5.05 3.13 -6.22
N PHE A 97 -4.99 1.81 -6.07
CA PHE A 97 -5.16 0.88 -7.19
C PHE A 97 -6.50 1.10 -7.91
N CYS A 98 -7.60 1.13 -7.15
CA CYS A 98 -8.94 1.31 -7.70
C CYS A 98 -9.07 2.64 -8.46
N LYS A 99 -8.49 3.73 -7.94
CA LYS A 99 -8.41 5.02 -8.64
C LYS A 99 -7.64 4.92 -9.96
N LYS A 100 -6.49 4.22 -9.97
CA LYS A 100 -5.62 4.11 -11.16
C LYS A 100 -6.24 3.35 -12.31
N ILE A 101 -7.03 2.31 -12.04
CA ILE A 101 -7.71 1.53 -13.08
C ILE A 101 -9.14 2.02 -13.35
N GLY A 102 -9.68 2.86 -12.46
CA GLY A 102 -11.06 3.32 -12.45
C GLY A 102 -11.96 2.35 -11.67
N TYR A 103 -12.70 2.88 -10.70
CA TYR A 103 -13.51 2.09 -9.76
C TYR A 103 -14.46 1.08 -10.43
N LYS A 104 -15.14 1.48 -11.51
CA LYS A 104 -16.03 0.56 -12.26
C LYS A 104 -15.29 -0.65 -12.84
N LYS A 105 -14.05 -0.47 -13.29
CA LYS A 105 -13.19 -1.57 -13.78
C LYS A 105 -12.59 -2.37 -12.62
N ALA A 106 -12.44 -1.76 -11.45
CA ALA A 106 -11.93 -2.41 -10.25
C ALA A 106 -12.96 -3.32 -9.55
N LEU A 107 -14.26 -3.18 -9.85
CA LEU A 107 -15.35 -3.94 -9.22
C LEU A 107 -15.09 -5.45 -9.08
N PRO A 108 -14.67 -6.20 -10.12
CA PRO A 108 -14.42 -7.64 -9.97
C PRO A 108 -13.30 -7.95 -8.97
N ILE A 109 -12.30 -7.08 -8.87
CA ILE A 109 -11.16 -7.24 -7.96
C ILE A 109 -11.57 -6.87 -6.53
N ILE A 110 -12.39 -5.82 -6.37
CA ILE A 110 -12.99 -5.46 -5.08
C ILE A 110 -13.82 -6.64 -4.55
N ASP A 111 -14.67 -7.23 -5.39
CA ASP A 111 -15.49 -8.39 -5.02
C ASP A 111 -14.65 -9.63 -4.67
N GLU A 112 -13.49 -9.80 -5.31
CA GLU A 112 -12.55 -10.88 -5.02
C GLU A 112 -11.89 -10.70 -3.65
N TRP A 113 -11.40 -9.49 -3.36
CA TRP A 113 -10.79 -9.14 -2.08
C TRP A 113 -11.79 -9.35 -0.93
N LEU A 114 -13.04 -8.88 -1.10
CA LEU A 114 -14.12 -8.99 -0.10
C LEU A 114 -14.51 -10.44 0.23
N LYS A 115 -14.22 -11.40 -0.65
CA LYS A 115 -14.48 -12.82 -0.42
C LYS A 115 -13.33 -13.53 0.29
N GLY A 116 -12.12 -13.00 0.17
CA GLY A 116 -10.89 -13.63 0.63
C GLY A 116 -10.43 -13.20 2.02
N SER A 117 -10.95 -12.09 2.56
CA SER A 117 -10.37 -11.44 3.73
C SER A 117 -11.38 -11.17 4.86
N ASN A 118 -10.89 -11.21 6.10
CA ASN A 118 -11.56 -10.68 7.30
C ASN A 118 -11.28 -9.16 7.46
N LEU A 119 -11.11 -8.42 6.37
CA LEU A 119 -10.66 -7.03 6.40
C LEU A 119 -11.86 -6.07 6.45
N HIS A 120 -12.04 -5.42 7.61
CA HIS A 120 -12.99 -4.30 7.84
C HIS A 120 -12.79 -3.12 6.84
N ASN A 121 -11.64 -3.08 6.16
CA ASN A 121 -11.16 -1.96 5.38
C ASN A 121 -11.68 -1.94 3.92
N GLU A 122 -12.08 -3.09 3.38
CA GLU A 122 -12.51 -3.22 1.98
C GLU A 122 -13.93 -2.70 1.73
N GLU A 123 -14.75 -2.60 2.80
CA GLU A 123 -16.06 -1.94 2.74
C GLU A 123 -15.95 -0.46 2.31
N SER A 124 -14.83 0.21 2.61
CA SER A 124 -14.65 1.64 2.28
C SER A 124 -14.60 1.87 0.76
N CYS A 125 -13.90 1.00 0.01
CA CYS A 125 -13.86 1.08 -1.45
C CYS A 125 -15.23 0.77 -2.06
N TYR A 126 -15.91 -0.26 -1.56
CA TYR A 126 -17.24 -0.66 -2.02
C TYR A 126 -18.29 0.46 -1.80
N ARG A 127 -18.25 1.15 -0.65
CA ARG A 127 -19.11 2.30 -0.34
C ARG A 127 -18.89 3.47 -1.30
N ARG A 128 -17.65 3.73 -1.75
CA ARG A 128 -17.37 4.80 -2.72
C ARG A 128 -17.95 4.50 -4.10
N VAL A 129 -17.90 3.25 -4.56
CA VAL A 129 -18.50 2.87 -5.84
C VAL A 129 -20.02 3.05 -5.80
N LYS A 130 -20.69 2.57 -4.75
CA LYS A 130 -22.15 2.73 -4.60
C LYS A 130 -22.63 4.18 -4.47
N ASN A 131 -21.76 5.09 -4.02
CA ASN A 131 -22.07 6.52 -3.93
C ASN A 131 -21.79 7.28 -5.25
N MET A 132 -21.06 6.70 -6.20
CA MET A 132 -20.84 7.30 -7.53
C MET A 132 -21.98 7.01 -8.53
N ASP A 133 -22.83 6.03 -8.23
CA ASP A 133 -24.01 5.65 -9.03
C ASP A 133 -25.32 6.34 -8.55
N LYS A 134 -25.23 7.33 -7.65
CA LYS A 134 -26.34 8.20 -7.20
C LYS A 134 -26.13 9.62 -7.70
#